data_AF-A0A7Y5VQT5-F1
#
_entry.id   AF-A0A7Y5VQT5-F1
#
_cell.length_a   1.000
_cell.length_b   1.000
_cell.length_c   1.000
_cell.angle_alpha   90.00
_cell.angle_beta   90.00
_cell.angle_gamma   90.00
#
_symmetry.space_group_name_H-M   'P 1'
#
loop_
_entity.id
_entity.type
_entity.pdbx_description
1 polymer ?
#
loop_
_entity_poly.entity_id
_entity_poly.type
_entity_poly.pdbx_seq_one_letter_code
_entity_poly.pdbx_strand_id
1 'polypeptide(L)'
;MFLVVFDPVQQAIDVVQSALMLTVILATPILAIGLVVGLIVAIFQTATSIQEQTLAFIPKMFAVAALLVLLFPWMARSLLSYTDDLWTNKMPVFLTRSFGLEDVTPPQ
;
A
#
# COMPACT_ATOMS: atom_id res chain seq x y z
N MET A 1 31.75 3.13 -16.52
CA MET A 1 30.68 3.68 -17.39
C MET A 1 29.59 2.65 -17.69
N PHE A 2 29.89 1.47 -18.27
CA PHE A 2 28.86 0.43 -18.50
C PHE A 2 28.30 -0.15 -17.19
N LEU A 3 29.14 -0.40 -16.17
CA LEU A 3 28.70 -0.90 -14.85
C LEU A 3 27.87 0.12 -14.03
N VAL A 4 28.17 1.43 -14.17
CA VAL A 4 27.47 2.52 -13.46
C VAL A 4 26.01 2.66 -13.91
N VAL A 5 25.68 2.21 -15.13
CA VAL A 5 24.30 2.25 -15.66
C VAL A 5 23.45 1.07 -15.18
N PHE A 6 24.05 -0.05 -14.74
CA PHE A 6 23.27 -1.21 -14.26
C PHE A 6 22.77 -1.04 -12.81
N ASP A 7 23.53 -0.35 -11.95
CA ASP A 7 23.15 -0.08 -10.56
C ASP A 7 21.79 0.65 -10.39
N PRO A 8 21.46 1.73 -11.13
CA PRO A 8 20.18 2.44 -10.94
C PRO A 8 18.97 1.67 -11.46
N VAL A 9 19.13 0.87 -12.51
CA VAL A 9 18.04 0.03 -13.06
C VAL A 9 17.63 -1.02 -12.03
N GLN A 10 18.59 -1.67 -11.38
CA GLN A 10 18.32 -2.67 -10.36
C GLN A 10 17.60 -2.07 -9.14
N GLN A 11 18.01 -0.87 -8.70
CA GLN A 11 17.37 -0.19 -7.57
C GLN A 11 15.94 0.24 -7.90
N ALA A 12 15.66 0.66 -9.15
CA ALA A 12 14.30 0.95 -9.59
C ALA A 12 13.41 -0.30 -9.54
N ILE A 13 13.94 -1.46 -9.95
CA ILE A 13 13.24 -2.74 -9.85
C ILE A 13 12.96 -3.10 -8.38
N ASP A 14 13.91 -2.91 -7.48
CA ASP A 14 13.74 -3.19 -6.04
C ASP A 14 12.68 -2.28 -5.39
N VAL A 15 12.62 -1.00 -5.78
CA VAL A 15 11.57 -0.06 -5.35
C VAL A 15 10.20 -0.57 -5.80
N VAL A 16 10.06 -0.93 -7.08
CA VAL A 16 8.79 -1.43 -7.63
C VAL A 16 8.38 -2.75 -6.97
N GLN A 17 9.30 -3.68 -6.78
CA GLN A 17 9.02 -4.95 -6.10
C GLN A 17 8.56 -4.73 -4.65
N SER A 18 9.22 -3.83 -3.92
CA SER A 18 8.83 -3.48 -2.54
C SER A 18 7.44 -2.85 -2.48
N ALA A 19 7.11 -1.97 -3.43
CA ALA A 19 5.78 -1.37 -3.55
C ALA A 19 4.68 -2.41 -3.83
N LEU A 20 4.95 -3.36 -4.74
CA LEU A 20 4.03 -4.44 -5.05
C LEU A 20 3.82 -5.35 -3.84
N MET A 21 4.88 -5.69 -3.11
CA MET A 21 4.80 -6.51 -1.91
C MET A 21 4.00 -5.80 -0.80
N LEU A 22 4.23 -4.50 -0.60
CA LEU A 22 3.43 -3.68 0.32
C LEU A 22 1.95 -3.70 -0.07
N THR A 23 1.65 -3.56 -1.36
CA THR A 23 0.27 -3.58 -1.87
C THR A 23 -0.40 -4.92 -1.57
N VAL A 24 0.29 -6.04 -1.75
CA VAL A 24 -0.23 -7.38 -1.42
C VAL A 24 -0.49 -7.53 0.08
N ILE A 25 0.46 -7.07 0.92
CA ILE A 25 0.32 -7.09 2.38
C ILE A 25 -0.87 -6.23 2.82
N LEU A 26 -1.06 -5.05 2.22
CA LEU A 26 -2.20 -4.17 2.47
C LEU A 26 -3.53 -4.79 2.00
N ALA A 27 -3.52 -5.45 0.84
CA ALA A 27 -4.69 -6.08 0.24
C ALA A 27 -5.18 -7.32 1.04
N THR A 28 -4.28 -8.04 1.69
CA THR A 28 -4.61 -9.29 2.39
C THR A 28 -5.65 -9.11 3.52
N PRO A 29 -5.44 -8.24 4.52
CA PRO A 29 -6.41 -8.04 5.61
C PRO A 29 -7.67 -7.33 5.13
N ILE A 30 -7.59 -6.40 4.18
CA ILE A 30 -8.79 -5.72 3.66
C ILE A 30 -9.70 -6.68 2.89
N LEU A 31 -9.12 -7.60 2.10
CA LEU A 31 -9.87 -8.62 1.39
C LEU A 31 -10.48 -9.63 2.38
N ALA A 32 -9.72 -10.10 3.37
CA ALA A 32 -10.21 -11.06 4.35
C ALA A 32 -11.38 -10.49 5.17
N ILE A 33 -11.24 -9.29 5.72
CA ILE A 33 -12.30 -8.66 6.52
C ILE A 33 -13.47 -8.25 5.62
N GLY A 34 -13.20 -7.74 4.41
CA GLY A 34 -14.23 -7.44 3.41
C GLY A 34 -15.07 -8.66 3.02
N LEU A 35 -14.45 -9.83 2.89
CA LEU A 35 -15.14 -11.10 2.65
C LEU A 35 -16.07 -11.48 3.81
N VAL A 36 -15.57 -11.42 5.05
CA VAL A 36 -16.34 -11.75 6.24
C VAL A 36 -17.54 -10.80 6.40
N VAL A 37 -17.29 -9.50 6.33
CA VAL A 37 -18.35 -8.49 6.46
C VAL A 37 -19.35 -8.58 5.30
N GLY A 38 -18.86 -8.75 4.07
CA GLY A 38 -19.71 -8.92 2.89
C GLY A 38 -20.60 -10.16 2.99
N LEU A 39 -20.07 -11.27 3.50
CA LEU A 39 -20.82 -12.50 3.73
C LEU A 39 -21.90 -12.33 4.81
N ILE A 40 -21.56 -11.71 5.94
CA ILE A 40 -22.52 -11.42 7.02
C ILE A 40 -23.68 -10.57 6.48
N VAL A 41 -23.36 -9.48 5.79
CA VAL A 41 -24.39 -8.58 5.23
C VAL A 41 -25.26 -9.31 4.20
N ALA A 42 -24.67 -10.16 3.34
CA ALA A 42 -25.43 -10.94 2.37
C ALA A 42 -26.39 -11.93 3.05
N ILE A 43 -25.96 -12.60 4.12
CA ILE A 43 -26.82 -13.52 4.90
C ILE A 43 -27.96 -12.75 5.56
N PHE A 44 -27.70 -11.60 6.19
CA PHE A 44 -28.75 -10.77 6.80
C PHE A 44 -29.76 -10.25 5.76
N GLN A 45 -29.28 -9.88 4.57
CA GLN A 45 -30.11 -9.46 3.45
C GLN A 45 -31.05 -10.59 2.99
N THR A 46 -30.54 -11.83 2.90
CA THR A 46 -31.35 -12.99 2.49
C THR A 46 -32.28 -13.50 3.61
N ALA A 47 -31.80 -13.57 4.86
CA ALA A 47 -32.51 -14.16 5.99
C ALA A 47 -33.74 -13.36 6.44
N THR A 48 -33.74 -12.04 6.27
CA THR A 48 -34.86 -11.18 6.69
C THR A 48 -35.93 -11.02 5.61
N SER A 49 -35.73 -11.61 4.41
CA SER A 49 -36.62 -11.49 3.25
C SER A 49 -37.05 -10.05 2.88
N ILE A 50 -36.33 -9.02 3.33
CA ILE A 50 -36.59 -7.63 2.98
C ILE A 50 -35.96 -7.38 1.61
N GLN A 51 -36.80 -7.49 0.58
CA GLN A 51 -36.45 -7.26 -0.82
C GLN A 51 -36.77 -5.82 -1.26
N GLU A 52 -36.97 -4.90 -0.30
CA GLU A 52 -37.05 -3.46 -0.54
C GLU A 52 -35.63 -2.90 -0.76
N GLN A 53 -35.31 -2.64 -2.02
CA GLN A 53 -33.96 -2.29 -2.50
C GLN A 53 -33.36 -1.06 -1.78
N THR A 54 -34.19 -0.16 -1.26
CA THR A 54 -33.81 1.06 -0.53
C THR A 54 -33.44 0.81 0.93
N LEU A 55 -34.18 -0.05 1.66
CA LEU A 55 -33.92 -0.32 3.08
C LEU A 55 -32.66 -1.17 3.28
N ALA A 56 -32.38 -2.09 2.35
CA ALA A 56 -31.17 -2.93 2.37
C ALA A 56 -29.88 -2.17 2.00
N PHE A 57 -30.00 -0.99 1.38
CA PHE A 57 -28.84 -0.21 0.94
C PHE A 57 -28.13 0.48 2.11
N ILE A 58 -28.88 0.99 3.08
CA ILE A 58 -28.36 1.77 4.20
C ILE A 58 -27.46 0.92 5.12
N PRO A 59 -27.88 -0.26 5.62
CA PRO A 59 -27.05 -1.10 6.49
C PRO A 59 -25.75 -1.53 5.80
N LYS A 60 -25.82 -1.83 4.49
CA LYS A 60 -24.65 -2.23 3.69
C LYS A 60 -23.62 -1.09 3.56
N MET A 61 -24.07 0.15 3.33
CA MET A 61 -23.16 1.29 3.26
C MET A 61 -22.49 1.58 4.60
N PHE A 62 -23.22 1.50 5.72
CA PHE A 62 -22.64 1.67 7.05
C PHE A 62 -21.64 0.56 7.38
N ALA A 63 -21.92 -0.70 7.02
CA ALA A 63 -21.00 -1.81 7.23
C ALA A 63 -19.67 -1.62 6.48
N VAL A 64 -19.73 -1.20 5.20
CA VAL A 64 -18.53 -0.92 4.40
C VAL A 64 -17.80 0.32 4.91
N ALA A 65 -18.51 1.38 5.31
CA ALA A 65 -17.90 2.57 5.88
C ALA A 65 -17.17 2.28 7.20
N ALA A 66 -17.80 1.53 8.10
CA ALA A 66 -17.17 1.10 9.36
C ALA A 66 -15.91 0.26 9.10
N LEU A 67 -15.99 -0.68 8.15
CA LEU A 67 -14.85 -1.48 7.72
C LEU A 67 -13.68 -0.60 7.24
N LEU A 68 -13.96 0.38 6.39
CA LEU A 68 -12.97 1.32 5.86
C LEU A 68 -12.31 2.13 6.98
N VAL A 69 -13.09 2.67 7.91
CA VAL A 69 -12.59 3.48 9.04
C VAL A 69 -11.68 2.67 9.96
N LEU A 70 -12.01 1.40 10.21
CA LEU A 70 -11.18 0.52 11.04
C LEU A 70 -9.84 0.16 10.36
N LEU A 71 -9.84 -0.04 9.06
CA LEU A 71 -8.65 -0.40 8.27
C LEU A 71 -7.76 0.81 7.93
N PHE A 72 -8.36 2.00 7.82
CA PHE A 72 -7.69 3.23 7.44
C PHE A 72 -6.41 3.56 8.23
N PRO A 73 -6.40 3.57 9.59
CA PRO A 73 -5.21 3.94 10.35
C PRO A 73 -4.04 2.98 10.13
N TRP A 74 -4.31 1.69 9.93
CA TRP A 74 -3.26 0.70 9.67
C TRP A 74 -2.71 0.85 8.24
N MET A 75 -3.57 1.02 7.25
CA MET A 75 -3.15 1.25 5.86
C MET A 75 -2.30 2.52 5.73
N ALA A 76 -2.72 3.61 6.40
CA ALA A 76 -1.99 4.87 6.41
C ALA A 76 -0.59 4.72 7.03
N ARG A 77 -0.46 4.00 8.16
CA ARG A 77 0.85 3.74 8.80
C ARG A 77 1.78 2.95 7.89
N SER A 78 1.29 1.91 7.25
CA SER A 78 2.09 1.08 6.33
C SER A 78 2.57 1.88 5.11
N LEU A 79 1.71 2.74 4.56
CA LEU A 79 2.07 3.60 3.43
C LEU A 79 3.14 4.63 3.83
N LEU A 80 2.95 5.29 4.98
CA LEU A 80 3.90 6.26 5.52
C LEU A 80 5.25 5.62 5.83
N SER A 81 5.26 4.43 6.44
CA SER A 81 6.49 3.68 6.72
C SER A 81 7.26 3.35 5.45
N TYR A 82 6.56 3.02 4.36
CA TYR A 82 7.19 2.77 3.07
C TYR A 82 7.74 4.06 2.44
N THR A 83 6.99 5.17 2.53
CA THR A 83 7.46 6.48 2.06
C THR A 83 8.70 6.96 2.83
N ASP A 84 8.74 6.77 4.15
CA ASP A 84 9.91 7.10 4.98
C ASP A 84 11.15 6.29 4.60
N ASP A 85 10.99 4.98 4.35
CA ASP A 85 12.09 4.12 3.91
C ASP A 85 12.62 4.52 2.53
N LEU A 86 11.72 4.86 1.60
CA LEU A 86 12.09 5.38 0.29
C LEU A 86 12.88 6.69 0.39
N TRP A 87 12.39 7.63 1.19
CA TRP A 87 12.99 8.95 1.33
C TRP A 87 14.33 8.90 2.06
N THR A 88 14.43 8.10 3.11
CA THR A 88 15.60 8.05 3.98
C THR A 88 16.71 7.15 3.43
N ASN A 89 16.37 5.95 2.94
CA ASN A 89 17.36 4.94 2.57
C ASN A 89 17.63 4.89 1.07
N LYS A 90 16.58 5.03 0.23
CA LYS A 90 16.72 4.80 -1.21
C LYS A 90 17.08 6.08 -1.98
N MET A 91 16.47 7.23 -1.67
CA MET A 91 16.70 8.49 -2.42
C MET A 91 18.14 9.03 -2.39
N PRO A 92 18.86 9.08 -1.24
CA PRO A 92 20.22 9.62 -1.19
C PRO A 92 21.21 8.79 -2.02
N VAL A 93 21.04 7.47 -2.03
CA VAL A 93 21.88 6.52 -2.79
C VAL A 93 21.78 6.76 -4.30
N PHE A 94 20.60 7.05 -4.84
CA PHE A 94 20.43 7.36 -6.26
C PHE A 94 21.13 8.67 -6.64
N LEU A 95 21.05 9.69 -5.78
CA LEU A 95 21.62 11.01 -6.05
C LEU A 95 23.15 10.99 -6.02
N THR A 96 23.75 10.35 -5.02
CA THR A 96 25.21 10.31 -4.89
C THR A 96 25.89 9.60 -6.06
N ARG A 97 25.31 8.50 -6.57
CA ARG A 97 25.91 7.73 -7.68
C ARG A 97 25.60 8.30 -9.07
N SER A 98 24.47 9.00 -9.25
CA SER A 98 24.08 9.59 -10.55
C SER A 98 24.72 10.94 -10.84
N PHE A 99 24.99 11.75 -9.80
CA PHE A 99 25.59 13.08 -9.94
C PHE A 99 27.12 13.09 -9.88
N GLY A 100 27.79 11.93 -9.81
CA GLY A 100 29.24 11.86 -9.93
C GLY A 100 30.00 12.61 -8.84
N LEU A 101 29.43 12.77 -7.65
CA LEU A 101 30.10 13.39 -6.49
C LEU A 101 31.05 12.40 -5.80
N GLU A 102 31.84 11.67 -6.59
CA GLU A 102 32.92 10.79 -6.14
C GLU A 102 34.28 11.53 -6.16
N ASP A 103 34.30 12.77 -6.69
CA ASP A 103 35.45 13.68 -6.80
C ASP A 103 35.45 14.83 -5.78
N VAL A 104 34.45 14.90 -4.88
CA VAL A 104 34.39 15.89 -3.78
C VAL A 104 34.83 15.27 -2.45
N THR A 105 35.85 14.43 -2.48
CA THR A 105 36.80 14.35 -1.35
C THR A 105 37.84 15.44 -1.57
N PRO A 106 37.98 16.46 -0.69
CA PRO A 106 39.21 17.26 -0.71
C PRO A 106 40.41 16.31 -0.54
N PRO A 107 41.53 16.54 -1.24
CA PRO A 107 42.70 15.71 -1.02
C PRO A 107 43.18 15.88 0.43
N GLN A 108 43.03 14.80 1.22
CA GLN A 108 43.34 14.67 2.66
C GLN A 108 42.36 15.41 3.59
#